data_AF-A0A8T1G6N2-F1
#
_entry.id   AF-A0A8T1G6N2-F1
#
_cell.length_a   1.000
_cell.length_b   1.000
_cell.length_c   1.000
_cell.angle_alpha   90.00
_cell.angle_beta   90.00
_cell.angle_gamma   90.00
#
_symmetry.space_group_name_H-M   'P 1'
#
loop_
_entity.id
_entity.type
_entity.pdbx_description
1 polymer ?
#
loop_
_entity_poly.entity_id
_entity_poly.type
_entity_poly.pdbx_seq_one_letter_code
_entity_poly.pdbx_strand_id
1 'polypeptide(L)'
;MVAFHWWDRKPVHYLCTGTAMTESTIARNIKRVGTITVPCASAVNGYQRWMYGVEVHDQLRLQKYSLQTSTEFKKYYKSLFLGFMDLALMNANISHKEAARIARTPVIKRGECRNTTTKQSKEEAPSTTSHA
;
A
#
# COMPACT_ATOMS: atom_id res chain seq x y z
N MET A 1 -8.11 -27.15 -11.01
CA MET A 1 -7.68 -26.75 -9.66
C MET A 1 -6.45 -27.57 -9.31
N VAL A 2 -5.42 -26.98 -8.70
CA VAL A 2 -4.17 -27.67 -8.37
C VAL A 2 -3.90 -27.46 -6.88
N ALA A 3 -3.64 -28.56 -6.17
CA ALA A 3 -3.19 -28.54 -4.79
C ALA A 3 -1.79 -29.15 -4.74
N PHE A 4 -0.86 -28.51 -4.03
CA PHE A 4 0.49 -29.02 -3.86
C PHE A 4 1.08 -28.61 -2.52
N HIS A 5 2.11 -29.32 -2.07
CA HIS A 5 2.89 -28.92 -0.92
C HIS A 5 4.26 -28.40 -1.39
N TRP A 6 4.71 -27.29 -0.82
CA TRP A 6 6.08 -26.82 -0.98
C TRP A 6 6.85 -27.13 0.31
N TRP A 7 8.00 -27.80 0.14
CA TRP A 7 8.83 -28.23 1.25
C TRP A 7 9.95 -27.23 1.50
N ASP A 8 9.86 -26.47 2.58
CA ASP A 8 10.95 -25.64 3.09
C ASP A 8 11.47 -26.21 4.43
N ARG A 9 11.46 -25.45 5.53
CA ARG A 9 11.71 -25.97 6.89
C ARG A 9 10.53 -26.76 7.46
N LYS A 10 9.33 -26.44 6.99
CA LYS A 10 8.06 -27.07 7.31
C LYS A 10 7.24 -27.18 6.03
N PRO A 11 6.36 -28.18 5.91
CA PRO A 11 5.47 -28.28 4.76
C PRO A 11 4.52 -27.07 4.73
N VAL A 12 4.41 -26.44 3.56
CA VAL A 12 3.43 -25.38 3.28
C VAL A 12 2.50 -25.87 2.19
N HIS A 13 1.19 -25.86 2.45
CA HIS A 13 0.18 -26.32 1.51
C HIS A 13 -0.37 -25.15 0.70
N TYR A 14 -0.40 -25.31 -0.62
CA TYR A 14 -0.93 -24.33 -1.56
C TYR A 14 -2.12 -24.91 -2.32
N LEU A 15 -3.13 -24.06 -2.50
CA LEU A 15 -4.28 -24.33 -3.34
C LEU A 15 -4.38 -23.22 -4.39
N CYS A 16 -4.38 -23.59 -5.67
CA CYS A 16 -4.38 -22.63 -6.75
C CYS A 16 -5.35 -23.02 -7.87
N THR A 17 -6.01 -22.03 -8.46
CA THR A 17 -6.89 -22.17 -9.63
C THR A 17 -6.31 -21.37 -10.79
N GLY A 18 -6.20 -21.99 -11.98
CA GLY A 18 -5.74 -21.30 -13.20
C GLY A 18 -4.23 -21.06 -13.30
N THR A 19 -3.41 -21.72 -12.47
CA THR A 19 -1.95 -21.55 -12.46
C THR A 19 -1.27 -22.79 -13.05
N ALA A 20 -0.34 -22.58 -13.98
CA ALA A 20 0.51 -23.64 -14.51
C ALA A 20 1.63 -23.96 -13.51
N MET A 21 1.88 -25.25 -13.28
CA MET A 21 2.96 -25.73 -12.41
C MET A 21 4.29 -25.63 -13.15
N THR A 22 4.79 -24.40 -13.34
CA THR A 22 6.09 -24.15 -13.94
C THR A 22 7.16 -24.07 -12.87
N GLU A 23 8.35 -24.57 -13.19
CA GLU A 23 9.51 -24.44 -12.32
C GLU A 23 9.93 -22.97 -12.23
N SER A 24 10.24 -22.54 -11.01
CA SER A 24 10.76 -21.21 -10.74
C SER A 24 11.73 -21.28 -9.56
N THR A 25 12.35 -20.15 -9.25
CA THR A 25 13.25 -20.05 -8.11
C THR A 25 12.86 -18.89 -7.23
N ILE A 26 13.07 -19.02 -5.93
CA ILE A 26 12.85 -17.95 -4.96
C ILE A 26 14.15 -17.65 -4.22
N ALA A 27 14.50 -16.36 -4.17
CA ALA A 27 15.61 -15.86 -3.39
C ALA A 27 15.15 -15.70 -1.94
N ARG A 28 15.85 -16.36 -1.01
CA ARG A 28 15.49 -16.40 0.40
C ARG A 28 16.70 -16.00 1.23
N ASN A 29 16.49 -15.10 2.19
CA ASN A 29 17.55 -14.70 3.10
C ASN A 29 17.54 -15.61 4.33
N ILE A 30 18.60 -16.41 4.49
CA ILE A 30 18.78 -17.26 5.66
C ILE A 30 19.66 -16.54 6.66
N LYS A 31 19.17 -16.45 7.90
CA LYS A 31 19.94 -15.87 9.02
C LYS A 31 21.33 -16.52 9.08
N ARG A 32 22.38 -15.69 9.04
CA ARG A 32 23.82 -16.05 9.07
C ARG A 32 24.42 -16.65 7.79
N VAL A 33 23.62 -17.11 6.83
CA VAL A 33 24.12 -17.75 5.58
C VAL A 33 24.02 -16.80 4.38
N GLY A 34 23.11 -15.82 4.45
CA GLY A 34 22.88 -14.88 3.36
C GLY A 34 21.75 -15.33 2.42
N THR A 35 21.70 -14.75 1.23
CA THR A 35 20.64 -15.03 0.25
C THR A 35 20.96 -16.32 -0.51
N ILE A 36 20.10 -17.33 -0.39
CA ILE A 36 20.17 -18.56 -1.18
C ILE A 36 19.02 -18.60 -2.19
N THR A 37 19.24 -19.30 -3.30
CA THR A 37 18.21 -19.53 -4.33
C THR A 37 17.67 -20.95 -4.16
N VAL A 38 16.35 -21.09 -4.00
CA VAL A 38 15.70 -22.40 -3.82
C VAL A 38 14.67 -22.63 -4.93
N PRO A 39 14.61 -23.85 -5.50
CA PRO A 39 13.58 -24.20 -6.47
C PRO A 39 12.19 -24.19 -5.83
N CYS A 40 11.22 -23.57 -6.50
CA CYS A 40 9.83 -23.52 -6.09
C CYS A 40 8.91 -23.50 -7.32
N ALA A 41 7.67 -23.94 -7.15
CA ALA A 41 6.67 -23.75 -8.20
C ALA A 41 6.38 -22.25 -8.40
N SER A 42 6.14 -21.83 -9.64
CA SER A 42 5.82 -20.43 -9.98
C SER A 42 4.58 -19.90 -9.24
N ALA A 43 3.67 -20.79 -8.86
CA ALA A 43 2.53 -20.49 -7.99
C ALA A 43 2.97 -19.92 -6.63
N VAL A 44 4.08 -20.38 -6.06
CA VAL A 44 4.64 -19.85 -4.80
C VAL A 44 5.13 -18.42 -4.99
N ASN A 45 5.85 -18.15 -6.08
CA ASN A 45 6.32 -16.81 -6.42
C ASN A 45 5.15 -15.85 -6.71
N GLY A 46 4.12 -16.31 -7.39
CA GLY A 46 2.89 -15.56 -7.60
C GLY A 46 2.22 -15.22 -6.28
N TYR A 47 2.04 -16.21 -5.40
CA TYR A 47 1.46 -16.00 -4.07
C TYR A 47 2.27 -14.97 -3.28
N GLN A 48 3.60 -15.16 -3.17
CA GLN A 48 4.51 -14.26 -2.47
C GLN A 48 4.38 -12.82 -2.98
N ARG A 49 4.30 -12.61 -4.30
CA ARG A 49 4.22 -11.27 -4.91
C ARG A 49 2.91 -10.55 -4.59
N TRP A 50 1.81 -11.28 -4.47
CA TRP A 50 0.47 -10.70 -4.25
C TRP A 50 0.06 -10.64 -2.78
N MET A 51 0.57 -11.54 -1.94
CA MET A 51 0.24 -11.62 -0.51
C MET A 51 0.54 -10.31 0.22
N TYR A 52 1.66 -9.67 -0.10
CA TYR A 52 2.08 -8.42 0.55
C TYR A 52 1.26 -7.18 0.18
N GLY A 53 0.24 -7.30 -0.69
CA GLY A 53 -0.54 -6.13 -1.12
C GLY A 53 -1.24 -5.39 0.03
N VAL A 54 -1.85 -6.14 0.95
CA VAL A 54 -2.55 -5.56 2.12
C VAL A 54 -1.56 -5.00 3.13
N GLU A 55 -0.48 -5.73 3.41
CA GLU A 55 0.53 -5.33 4.40
C GLU A 55 1.31 -4.10 3.96
N VAL A 56 1.60 -3.96 2.66
CA VAL A 56 2.21 -2.74 2.11
C VAL A 56 1.28 -1.55 2.26
N HIS A 57 -0.03 -1.73 1.98
CA HIS A 57 -1.01 -0.66 2.16
C HIS A 57 -1.13 -0.25 3.63
N ASP A 58 -1.20 -1.22 4.54
CA ASP A 58 -1.28 -0.97 5.98
C ASP A 58 0.01 -0.37 6.55
N GLN A 59 1.19 -0.78 6.06
CA GLN A 59 2.46 -0.16 6.40
C GLN A 59 2.53 1.30 5.94
N LEU A 60 2.05 1.59 4.73
CA LEU A 60 1.91 2.97 4.23
C LEU A 60 0.95 3.79 5.11
N ARG A 61 -0.09 3.17 5.67
CA ARG A 61 -1.00 3.79 6.63
C ARG A 61 -0.31 4.07 7.97
N LEU A 62 0.24 3.04 8.61
CA LEU A 62 0.89 3.14 9.92
C LEU A 62 2.11 4.08 9.92
N GLN A 63 2.91 4.11 8.85
CA GLN A 63 4.12 4.93 8.78
C GLN A 63 3.87 6.40 8.39
N LYS A 64 2.75 6.72 7.70
CA LYS A 64 2.49 8.07 7.17
C LYS A 64 1.31 8.79 7.79
N TYR A 65 0.51 8.10 8.60
CA TYR A 65 -0.64 8.67 9.28
C TYR A 65 -0.47 8.62 10.79
N SER A 66 0.67 9.14 11.23
CA SER A 66 0.91 9.60 12.61
C SER A 66 -0.23 10.49 13.15
N LEU A 67 -1.10 11.04 12.31
CA LEU A 67 -2.31 11.75 12.73
C LEU A 67 -3.27 10.89 13.59
N GLN A 68 -3.38 9.58 13.36
CA GLN A 68 -4.15 8.70 14.26
C GLN A 68 -3.46 8.51 15.62
N THR A 69 -2.13 8.58 15.67
CA THR A 69 -1.34 8.49 16.92
C THR A 69 -1.21 9.84 17.63
N SER A 70 -1.26 10.95 16.90
CA SER A 70 -1.09 12.31 17.46
C SER A 70 -2.39 12.92 17.95
N THR A 71 -3.54 12.35 17.57
CA THR A 71 -4.87 12.83 17.99
C THR A 71 -5.72 11.68 18.55
N GLU A 72 -5.48 11.36 19.81
CA GLU A 72 -6.34 10.47 20.60
C GLU A 72 -7.71 11.15 20.82
N PHE A 73 -8.64 10.93 19.90
CA PHE A 73 -10.02 11.39 20.08
C PHE A 73 -10.75 10.46 21.05
N LYS A 74 -11.30 11.01 22.14
CA LYS A 74 -12.11 10.26 23.13
C LYS A 74 -13.33 9.52 22.54
N LYS A 75 -13.76 9.84 21.32
CA LYS A 75 -14.96 9.28 20.67
C LYS A 75 -14.60 8.49 19.42
N TYR A 76 -14.98 7.20 19.39
CA TYR A 76 -14.66 6.23 18.34
C TYR A 76 -15.00 6.70 16.91
N TYR A 77 -16.14 7.34 16.71
CA TYR A 77 -16.57 7.77 15.36
C TYR A 77 -15.64 8.81 14.72
N LYS A 78 -14.92 9.61 15.53
CA LYS A 78 -13.93 10.57 15.00
C LYS A 78 -12.73 9.83 14.44
N SER A 79 -12.21 8.84 15.16
CA SER A 79 -11.10 7.99 14.68
C SER A 79 -11.49 7.22 13.42
N LEU A 80 -12.72 6.69 13.37
CA LEU A 80 -13.25 5.99 12.19
C LEU A 80 -13.34 6.92 10.96
N PHE A 81 -13.84 8.15 11.15
CA PHE A 81 -13.89 9.15 10.08
C PHE A 81 -12.49 9.52 9.57
N LEU A 82 -11.51 9.71 10.47
CA LEU A 82 -10.13 9.94 10.06
C LEU A 82 -9.56 8.76 9.25
N GLY A 83 -9.91 7.53 9.60
CA GLY A 83 -9.53 6.33 8.83
C GLY A 83 -10.09 6.31 7.41
N PHE A 84 -11.31 6.81 7.19
CA PHE A 84 -11.88 6.93 5.85
C PHE A 84 -11.24 8.07 5.04
N MET A 85 -10.97 9.21 5.67
CA MET A 85 -10.31 10.35 5.04
C MET A 85 -8.89 9.99 4.56
N ASP A 86 -8.18 9.23 5.40
CA ASP A 86 -6.87 8.67 5.16
C ASP A 86 -6.85 7.77 3.92
N LEU A 87 -7.80 6.83 3.82
CA LEU A 87 -7.97 5.94 2.68
C LEU A 87 -8.31 6.71 1.40
N ALA A 88 -9.22 7.70 1.48
CA ALA A 88 -9.59 8.54 0.34
C ALA A 88 -8.39 9.34 -0.20
N LEU A 89 -7.56 9.91 0.70
CA LEU A 89 -6.35 10.61 0.31
C LEU A 89 -5.32 9.67 -0.34
N MET A 90 -5.18 8.43 0.15
CA MET A 90 -4.32 7.42 -0.47
C MET A 90 -4.78 7.10 -1.90
N ASN A 91 -6.08 6.88 -2.08
CA ASN A 91 -6.68 6.54 -3.37
C ASN A 91 -6.58 7.71 -4.37
N ALA A 92 -6.83 8.94 -3.93
CA ALA A 92 -6.65 10.14 -4.75
C ALA A 92 -5.18 10.29 -5.22
N ASN A 93 -4.22 10.02 -4.35
CA ASN A 93 -2.80 10.03 -4.70
C ASN A 93 -2.43 8.94 -5.71
N ILE A 94 -3.03 7.75 -5.62
CA ILE A 94 -2.84 6.68 -6.61
C ILE A 94 -3.40 7.13 -7.95
N SER A 95 -4.64 7.64 -7.98
CA SER A 95 -5.28 8.13 -9.21
C SER A 95 -4.48 9.26 -9.87
N HIS A 96 -3.96 10.22 -9.08
CA HIS A 96 -3.12 11.31 -9.60
C HIS A 96 -1.82 10.79 -10.23
N LYS A 97 -1.19 9.79 -9.61
CA LYS A 97 0.03 9.18 -10.16
C LYS A 97 -0.22 8.43 -11.46
N GLU A 98 -1.33 7.70 -11.55
CA GLU A 98 -1.71 7.01 -12.79
C GLU A 98 -2.06 8.00 -13.89
N ALA A 99 -2.78 9.09 -13.57
CA ALA A 99 -3.07 10.17 -14.52
C ALA A 99 -1.79 10.86 -15.01
N ALA A 100 -0.85 11.18 -14.11
CA ALA A 100 0.46 11.76 -14.46
C ALA A 100 1.32 10.80 -15.30
N ARG A 101 1.27 9.50 -15.02
CA ARG A 101 1.95 8.46 -15.81
C ARG A 101 1.42 8.40 -17.24
N ILE A 102 0.10 8.49 -17.41
CA ILE A 102 -0.55 8.50 -18.74
C ILE A 102 -0.21 9.81 -19.49
N ALA A 103 -0.17 10.94 -18.79
CA ALA A 103 0.12 12.25 -19.36
C ALA A 103 1.62 12.53 -19.63
N ARG A 104 2.54 11.61 -19.27
CA ARG A 104 4.01 11.77 -19.34
C ARG A 104 4.56 13.03 -18.65
N THR A 105 3.83 13.58 -17.68
CA THR A 105 4.27 14.71 -16.87
C THR A 105 5.07 14.23 -15.64
N PRO A 106 6.02 15.04 -15.12
CA PRO A 106 6.83 14.62 -13.98
C PRO A 106 5.94 14.37 -12.75
N VAL A 107 6.08 13.18 -12.16
CA VAL A 107 5.30 12.76 -11.00
C VAL A 107 5.66 13.64 -9.80
N ILE A 108 4.71 14.48 -9.39
CA ILE A 108 4.82 15.33 -8.20
C ILE A 108 5.05 14.43 -6.97
N LYS A 109 6.11 14.70 -6.20
CA LYS A 109 6.43 13.93 -4.99
C LYS A 109 5.30 14.09 -3.96
N ARG A 110 4.97 13.00 -3.26
CA ARG A 110 3.78 12.87 -2.40
C ARG A 110 3.67 13.94 -1.29
N GLY A 111 4.78 14.54 -0.85
CA GLY A 111 4.79 15.65 0.11
C GLY A 111 4.33 16.99 -0.46
N GLU A 112 4.49 17.19 -1.77
CA GLU A 112 4.20 18.44 -2.47
C GLU A 112 2.73 18.49 -2.92
N CYS A 113 2.13 17.34 -3.23
CA CYS A 113 0.69 17.22 -3.48
C CYS A 113 -0.14 17.62 -2.24
N ARG A 114 0.25 17.18 -1.02
CA ARG A 114 -0.41 17.60 0.23
C ARG A 114 -0.44 19.13 0.39
N ASN A 115 0.64 19.81 0.00
CA ASN A 115 0.75 21.27 0.08
C ASN A 115 -0.11 21.98 -0.97
N THR A 116 -0.28 21.39 -2.16
CA THR A 116 -1.19 21.94 -3.19
C THR A 116 -2.66 21.80 -2.79
N THR A 117 -3.06 20.69 -2.16
CA THR A 117 -4.45 20.51 -1.67
C THR A 117 -4.76 21.44 -0.49
N THR A 118 -3.79 21.70 0.40
CA THR A 118 -3.98 22.65 1.51
C THR A 118 -3.99 24.11 1.06
N LYS A 119 -3.35 24.43 -0.08
CA LYS A 119 -3.46 25.75 -0.72
C LYS A 119 -4.84 25.93 -1.35
N GLN A 120 -5.33 24.93 -2.10
CA GLN A 120 -6.67 24.98 -2.70
C GLN A 120 -7.79 25.05 -1.64
N SER A 121 -7.70 24.29 -0.54
CA SER A 121 -8.68 24.38 0.55
C SER A 121 -8.66 25.72 1.32
N LYS A 122 -7.57 26.50 1.21
CA LYS A 122 -7.48 27.85 1.79
C LYS A 122 -7.99 28.94 0.85
N GLU A 123 -7.97 28.69 -0.46
CA GLU A 123 -8.39 29.63 -1.49
C GLU A 123 -9.92 29.61 -1.71
N GLU A 124 -10.59 28.51 -1.32
CA GLU A 124 -12.05 28.38 -1.30
C GLU A 124 -12.74 28.93 -0.03
N ALA A 125 -12.00 29.56 0.89
CA ALA A 125 -12.60 30.33 1.98
C ALA A 125 -12.71 31.80 1.53
N PRO A 126 -13.87 32.25 0.99
CA PRO A 126 -14.03 33.63 0.58
C PRO A 126 -13.87 34.54 1.78
N SER A 127 -12.94 35.49 1.63
CA SER A 127 -12.87 36.75 2.34
C SER A 127 -14.27 37.32 2.57
N THR A 128 -14.74 37.32 3.81
CA THR A 128 -15.71 38.32 4.27
C THR A 128 -14.95 39.27 5.19
N THR A 129 -14.32 40.27 4.58
CA THR A 129 -13.79 41.44 5.27
C THR A 129 -14.90 42.48 5.38
N SER A 130 -15.23 42.83 6.64
CA SER A 130 -15.63 44.15 7.16
C SER A 130 -16.74 44.94 6.45
N HIS A 131 -17.79 45.34 7.20
CA HIS A 131 -18.10 46.75 7.52
C HIS A 131 -19.44 46.85 8.27
N ALA A 132 -19.38 47.12 9.57
CA ALA A 132 -20.22 48.03 10.38
C ALA A 132 -19.88 47.83 11.87
#